data_AF-L1IT66-F1
#
_entry.id   AF-L1IT66-F1
#
_cell.length_a   1.000
_cell.length_b   1.000
_cell.length_c   1.000
_cell.angle_alpha   90.00
_cell.angle_beta   90.00
_cell.angle_gamma   90.00
#
_symmetry.space_group_name_H-M   'P 1'
#
loop_
_entity.id
_entity.type
_entity.pdbx_description
1 polymer ?
#
loop_
_entity_poly.entity_id
_entity_poly.type
_entity_poly.pdbx_seq_one_letter_code
_entity_poly.pdbx_strand_id
1 'polypeptide(L)'
;MRLSSSSHHHELLQLVDVEEDDSWEDTQDESAISDPHANIKALFLLVHRVEILFVLCTLLSGKRKLQVQDKLYSLGIVETLSQAFEWLNWSDTTVSLYQERMHGPGCECNPESALRIQFLRLIHNLCDRENDFTRVKDQMLSAQELESVQEYAKANPCDPDNSNRGLITKVLLVFMNEKPDSTYRFWLASCVEAFLRGSDARAQVFMAKMGLLDHLVDGILNFQISGNLQTNFDLLGELVKYNPEVFLMFSQTVDDAKYKVFMQVVVSNLVDSNVFIRAVVLSLEFFSFRCRELAALGSRYDMESCKLHKFLKHNTLRLLKDLMTVITVEDINQENICCLNTALSLFIFVRLHGRLNDYITAIRNWEITHNKVGFVTSNFLALLKFWLEYYLYRGKDCLSLELSSNIRFSVWRTTVNELLEQHVSKFCI
;
A
#
# COMPACT_ATOMS: atom_id res chain seq x y z
N MET A 1 36.10 10.97 16.60
CA MET A 1 36.50 11.54 15.30
C MET A 1 35.22 11.84 14.53
N ARG A 2 34.65 13.04 14.71
CA ARG A 2 33.43 13.50 14.02
C ARG A 2 33.89 14.28 12.79
N LEU A 3 33.68 13.72 11.60
CA LEU A 3 33.88 14.44 10.34
C LEU A 3 32.52 14.97 9.86
N SER A 4 32.56 16.16 9.27
CA SER A 4 31.47 17.07 8.96
C SER A 4 30.38 16.48 8.06
N SER A 5 29.14 16.44 8.54
CA SER A 5 27.95 16.15 7.73
C SER A 5 27.40 17.37 6.99
N SER A 6 27.89 18.59 7.26
CA SER A 6 27.29 19.83 6.72
C SER A 6 27.68 20.14 5.28
N SER A 7 28.83 19.66 4.77
CA SER A 7 29.27 20.01 3.40
C SER A 7 28.49 19.29 2.31
N HIS A 8 28.08 18.03 2.56
CA HIS A 8 27.38 17.22 1.57
C HIS A 8 25.87 17.51 1.48
N HIS A 9 25.28 18.06 2.55
CA HIS A 9 23.91 18.57 2.51
C HIS A 9 23.79 19.77 1.56
N HIS A 10 24.78 20.67 1.58
CA HIS A 10 24.83 21.84 0.72
C HIS A 10 24.99 21.49 -0.77
N GLU A 11 25.76 20.45 -1.11
CA GLU A 11 25.91 19.95 -2.49
C GLU A 11 24.60 19.36 -3.05
N LEU A 12 23.74 18.77 -2.21
CA LEU A 12 22.43 18.27 -2.63
C LEU A 12 21.40 19.39 -2.79
N LEU A 13 21.46 20.42 -1.95
CA LEU A 13 20.62 21.62 -2.10
C LEU A 13 20.93 22.38 -3.39
N GLN A 14 22.21 22.45 -3.78
CA GLN A 14 22.64 23.01 -5.06
C GLN A 14 22.17 22.18 -6.28
N LEU A 15 21.96 20.87 -6.12
CA LEU A 15 21.40 20.01 -7.18
C LEU A 15 19.88 20.18 -7.36
N VAL A 16 19.18 20.74 -6.37
CA VAL A 16 17.72 20.98 -6.39
C VAL A 16 17.39 22.47 -6.56
N ASP A 17 18.40 23.34 -6.56
CA ASP A 17 18.30 24.78 -6.77
C ASP A 17 17.39 25.45 -5.71
N VAL A 18 17.70 25.18 -4.43
CA VAL A 18 17.17 25.93 -3.29
C VAL A 18 18.16 27.05 -2.98
N GLU A 19 18.03 28.19 -3.65
CA GLU A 19 18.72 29.42 -3.23
C GLU A 19 17.89 30.09 -2.11
N GLU A 20 18.50 30.27 -0.94
CA GLU A 20 17.99 31.15 0.12
C GLU A 20 18.14 32.60 -0.35
N ASP A 21 17.11 33.17 -0.98
CA ASP A 21 17.11 34.58 -1.38
C ASP A 21 16.42 35.44 -0.30
N ASP A 22 17.20 35.76 0.74
CA ASP A 22 16.88 36.77 1.76
C ASP A 22 17.18 38.17 1.18
N SER A 23 16.27 38.75 0.40
CA SER A 23 16.03 40.21 0.34
C SER A 23 15.06 40.59 -0.79
N TRP A 24 13.80 40.86 -0.47
CA TRP A 24 12.97 41.75 -1.30
C TRP A 24 12.14 42.65 -0.39
N GLU A 25 12.59 43.90 -0.25
CA GLU A 25 11.78 45.01 0.25
C GLU A 25 10.62 45.27 -0.71
N ASP A 26 9.43 45.44 -0.13
CA ASP A 26 8.17 45.77 -0.80
C ASP A 26 8.30 47.02 -1.68
N THR A 27 8.15 46.83 -3.00
CA THR A 27 7.58 47.87 -3.86
C THR A 27 6.51 47.25 -4.76
N GLN A 28 5.27 47.60 -4.47
CA GLN A 28 4.08 47.31 -5.25
C GLN A 28 4.20 47.98 -6.63
N ASP A 29 4.23 47.20 -7.71
CA ASP A 29 3.86 47.69 -9.04
C ASP A 29 3.19 46.57 -9.86
N GLU A 30 1.86 46.63 -9.91
CA GLU A 30 1.00 45.78 -10.74
C GLU A 30 1.14 46.17 -12.22
N SER A 31 2.16 45.71 -12.93
CA SER A 31 2.15 45.54 -14.41
C SER A 31 3.41 44.87 -15.01
N ALA A 32 4.03 43.92 -14.32
CA ALA A 32 5.16 43.18 -14.89
C ALA A 32 4.69 42.19 -15.99
N ILE A 33 4.80 42.61 -17.25
CA ILE A 33 4.83 41.73 -18.42
C ILE A 33 5.91 40.66 -18.14
N SER A 34 5.50 39.39 -18.00
CA SER A 34 6.42 38.32 -17.61
C SER A 34 7.61 38.23 -18.57
N ASP A 35 8.83 38.39 -18.07
CA ASP A 35 10.06 38.28 -18.86
C ASP A 35 10.11 36.90 -19.57
N PRO A 36 10.09 36.87 -20.91
CA PRO A 36 10.17 35.63 -21.68
C PRO A 36 11.45 34.82 -21.40
N HIS A 37 12.57 35.48 -21.09
CA HIS A 37 13.83 34.81 -20.78
C HIS A 37 13.78 34.09 -19.42
N ALA A 38 13.20 34.73 -18.40
CA ALA A 38 12.95 34.10 -17.11
C ALA A 38 12.02 32.88 -17.24
N ASN A 39 10.96 32.98 -18.04
CA ASN A 39 10.04 31.86 -18.29
C ASN A 39 10.71 30.69 -19.02
N ILE A 40 11.55 30.97 -20.02
CA ILE A 40 12.32 29.93 -20.72
C ILE A 40 13.31 29.27 -19.77
N LYS A 41 14.04 30.04 -18.95
CA LYS A 41 14.99 29.52 -17.95
C LYS A 41 14.27 28.64 -16.92
N ALA A 42 13.12 29.06 -16.42
CA ALA A 42 12.30 28.27 -15.49
C ALA A 42 11.82 26.95 -16.12
N LEU A 43 11.41 26.97 -17.39
CA LEU A 43 11.00 25.77 -18.12
C LEU A 43 12.18 24.79 -18.30
N PHE A 44 13.38 25.28 -18.64
CA PHE A 44 14.58 24.44 -18.77
C PHE A 44 15.00 23.82 -17.43
N LEU A 45 15.01 24.61 -16.35
CA LEU A 45 15.30 24.10 -14.99
C LEU A 45 14.29 23.04 -14.57
N LEU A 46 13.01 23.22 -14.91
CA LEU A 46 11.96 22.23 -14.64
C LEU A 46 12.21 20.89 -15.35
N VAL A 47 12.62 20.92 -16.62
CA VAL A 47 12.98 19.69 -17.38
C VAL A 47 14.17 18.98 -16.73
N HIS A 48 15.21 19.71 -16.34
CA HIS A 48 16.36 19.12 -15.65
C HIS A 48 16.00 18.50 -14.30
N ARG A 49 15.10 19.14 -13.53
CA ARG A 49 14.59 18.56 -12.27
C ARG A 49 13.88 17.22 -12.51
N VAL A 50 13.04 17.14 -13.55
CA VAL A 50 12.37 15.88 -13.95
C VAL A 50 13.39 14.80 -14.32
N GLU A 51 14.43 15.15 -15.09
CA GLU A 51 15.50 14.22 -15.49
C GLU A 51 16.31 13.71 -14.30
N ILE A 52 16.67 14.57 -13.35
CA ILE A 52 17.39 14.18 -12.13
C ILE A 52 16.57 13.18 -11.32
N LEU A 53 15.29 13.49 -11.07
CA LEU A 53 14.39 12.59 -10.35
C LEU A 53 14.22 11.24 -11.08
N PHE A 54 14.14 11.28 -12.41
CA PHE A 54 14.06 10.08 -13.24
C PHE A 54 15.33 9.21 -13.12
N VAL A 55 16.52 9.80 -13.15
CA VAL A 55 17.79 9.07 -12.95
C VAL A 55 17.82 8.41 -11.58
N LEU A 56 17.44 9.15 -10.51
CA LEU A 56 17.38 8.60 -9.16
C LEU A 56 16.38 7.43 -9.06
N CYS A 57 15.19 7.57 -9.64
CA CYS A 57 14.20 6.49 -9.72
C CYS A 57 14.74 5.26 -10.45
N THR A 58 15.47 5.47 -11.54
CA THR A 58 16.06 4.38 -12.33
C THR A 58 17.12 3.63 -11.52
N LEU A 59 17.97 4.34 -10.79
CA LEU A 59 18.96 3.73 -9.90
C LEU A 59 18.30 2.93 -8.76
N LEU A 60 17.21 3.44 -8.21
CA LEU A 60 16.42 2.79 -7.17
C LEU A 60 15.57 1.62 -7.68
N SER A 61 15.42 1.44 -8.99
CA SER A 61 14.75 0.29 -9.59
C SER A 61 15.72 -0.84 -9.98
N GLY A 62 17.04 -0.61 -9.83
CA GLY A 62 18.09 -1.52 -10.25
C GLY A 62 18.44 -2.62 -9.24
N LYS A 63 19.35 -3.54 -9.64
CA LYS A 63 19.86 -4.64 -8.79
C LYS A 63 20.55 -4.16 -7.51
N ARG A 64 21.02 -2.91 -7.47
CA ARG A 64 21.69 -2.28 -6.32
C ARG A 64 20.77 -1.34 -5.53
N LYS A 65 19.44 -1.44 -5.69
CA LYS A 65 18.43 -0.60 -5.01
C LYS A 65 18.77 -0.32 -3.55
N LEU A 66 19.03 -1.36 -2.75
CA LEU A 66 19.33 -1.19 -1.32
C LEU A 66 20.58 -0.33 -1.06
N GLN A 67 21.65 -0.51 -1.85
CA GLN A 67 22.88 0.28 -1.74
C GLN A 67 22.63 1.75 -2.10
N VAL A 68 21.80 1.99 -3.12
CA VAL A 68 21.42 3.33 -3.56
C VAL A 68 20.55 4.00 -2.49
N GLN A 69 19.55 3.30 -1.96
CA GLN A 69 18.72 3.78 -0.84
C GLN A 69 19.62 4.20 0.33
N ASP A 70 20.46 3.29 0.84
CA ASP A 70 21.34 3.56 1.99
C ASP A 70 22.25 4.78 1.73
N LYS A 71 22.78 4.92 0.51
CA LYS A 71 23.60 6.08 0.14
C LYS A 71 22.78 7.37 0.12
N LEU A 72 21.60 7.39 -0.48
CA LEU A 72 20.75 8.57 -0.53
C LEU A 72 20.29 9.00 0.88
N TYR A 73 19.91 8.06 1.75
CA TYR A 73 19.62 8.34 3.16
C TYR A 73 20.82 8.95 3.87
N SER A 74 22.03 8.40 3.66
CA SER A 74 23.25 8.95 4.28
C SER A 74 23.61 10.37 3.82
N LEU A 75 23.09 10.78 2.65
CA LEU A 75 23.28 12.13 2.12
C LEU A 75 22.16 13.09 2.53
N GLY A 76 21.14 12.64 3.26
CA GLY A 76 20.04 13.50 3.73
C GLY A 76 18.93 13.72 2.71
N ILE A 77 18.72 12.78 1.77
CA ILE A 77 17.72 12.93 0.70
C ILE A 77 16.30 13.23 1.23
N VAL A 78 15.93 12.69 2.40
CA VAL A 78 14.58 12.85 2.95
C VAL A 78 14.31 14.29 3.37
N GLU A 79 15.31 14.95 3.96
CA GLU A 79 15.21 16.36 4.34
C GLU A 79 15.08 17.24 3.09
N THR A 80 15.91 16.99 2.07
CA THR A 80 15.82 17.68 0.77
C THR A 80 14.45 17.47 0.12
N LEU A 81 13.91 16.25 0.13
CA LEU A 81 12.58 15.97 -0.40
C LEU A 81 11.46 16.60 0.45
N SER A 82 11.62 16.65 1.77
CA SER A 82 10.66 17.30 2.67
C SER A 82 10.57 18.81 2.44
N GLN A 83 11.69 19.46 2.14
CA GLN A 83 11.73 20.87 1.73
C GLN A 83 11.15 21.03 0.32
N ALA A 84 11.60 20.21 -0.64
CA ALA A 84 11.08 20.18 -2.00
C ALA A 84 9.55 20.03 -2.07
N PHE A 85 8.95 19.28 -1.13
CA PHE A 85 7.52 19.07 -1.02
C PHE A 85 6.74 20.37 -0.85
N GLU A 86 7.26 21.34 -0.10
CA GLU A 86 6.59 22.63 0.18
C GLU A 86 6.51 23.53 -1.05
N TRP A 87 7.48 23.40 -1.96
CA TRP A 87 7.53 24.18 -3.20
C TRP A 87 6.63 23.61 -4.31
N LEU A 88 6.15 22.38 -4.14
CA LEU A 88 5.24 21.75 -5.10
C LEU A 88 3.81 22.18 -4.79
N ASN A 89 3.11 22.68 -5.80
CA ASN A 89 1.71 23.06 -5.62
C ASN A 89 0.80 21.84 -5.59
N TRP A 90 0.39 21.38 -4.41
CA TRP A 90 -0.54 20.24 -4.27
C TRP A 90 -2.01 20.66 -4.38
N SER A 91 -2.31 21.96 -4.46
CA SER A 91 -3.66 22.51 -4.49
C SER A 91 -4.05 22.92 -5.92
N ASP A 92 -5.27 22.62 -6.33
CA ASP A 92 -5.83 22.97 -7.65
C ASP A 92 -6.09 24.48 -7.85
N THR A 93 -5.54 25.34 -7.00
CA THR A 93 -6.01 26.71 -6.79
C THR A 93 -5.72 27.65 -7.97
N THR A 94 -5.00 27.22 -9.01
CA THR A 94 -4.75 28.05 -10.19
C THR A 94 -4.72 27.25 -11.49
N VAL A 95 -5.80 26.57 -11.85
CA VAL A 95 -6.10 26.41 -13.28
C VAL A 95 -6.66 27.75 -13.75
N SER A 96 -5.75 28.64 -14.15
CA SER A 96 -6.07 29.80 -14.97
C SER A 96 -7.02 29.37 -16.08
N LEU A 97 -8.22 29.95 -16.10
CA LEU A 97 -9.29 29.75 -17.09
C LEU A 97 -8.87 30.07 -18.54
N TYR A 98 -7.59 30.39 -18.80
CA TYR A 98 -7.11 30.95 -20.05
C TYR A 98 -5.87 30.29 -20.66
N GLN A 99 -5.34 29.20 -20.09
CA GLN A 99 -4.27 28.45 -20.78
C GLN A 99 -4.88 27.31 -21.61
N GLU A 100 -4.91 27.51 -22.93
CA GLU A 100 -5.06 26.43 -23.92
C GLU A 100 -4.00 25.36 -23.61
N ARG A 101 -4.43 24.28 -22.97
CA ARG A 101 -3.55 23.13 -22.69
C ARG A 101 -3.10 22.55 -24.03
N MET A 102 -1.81 22.27 -24.18
CA MET A 102 -1.18 21.84 -25.46
C MET A 102 -1.86 20.64 -26.14
N HIS A 103 -2.63 19.85 -25.40
CA HIS A 103 -3.33 18.66 -25.87
C HIS A 103 -4.87 18.79 -25.89
N GLY A 104 -5.39 20.01 -25.73
CA GLY A 104 -6.82 20.29 -25.77
C GLY A 104 -7.54 20.18 -24.42
N PRO A 105 -8.85 20.46 -24.40
CA PRO A 105 -9.67 20.43 -23.19
C PRO A 105 -9.70 19.02 -22.59
N GLY A 106 -9.39 18.91 -21.29
CA GLY A 106 -9.41 17.64 -20.54
C GLY A 106 -8.05 16.94 -20.38
N CYS A 107 -6.97 17.42 -21.01
CA CYS A 107 -5.64 16.84 -20.80
C CYS A 107 -4.96 17.41 -19.54
N GLU A 108 -4.47 16.56 -18.64
CA GLU A 108 -3.73 16.97 -17.42
C GLU A 108 -2.20 16.99 -17.60
N CYS A 109 -1.71 16.68 -18.80
CA CYS A 109 -0.28 16.62 -19.10
C CYS A 109 0.30 18.03 -19.15
N ASN A 110 0.99 18.43 -18.09
CA ASN A 110 1.87 19.59 -18.08
C ASN A 110 3.23 19.19 -17.44
N PRO A 111 4.31 19.95 -17.68
CA PRO A 111 5.63 19.66 -17.12
C PRO A 111 5.66 19.59 -15.58
N GLU A 112 4.77 20.31 -14.91
CA GLU A 112 4.62 20.28 -13.45
C GLU A 112 4.01 18.95 -12.97
N SER A 113 3.04 18.40 -13.69
CA SER A 113 2.48 17.06 -13.45
C SER A 113 3.55 15.99 -13.58
N ALA A 114 4.43 16.09 -14.58
CA ALA A 114 5.55 15.18 -14.74
C ALA A 114 6.53 15.26 -13.56
N LEU A 115 6.84 16.47 -13.09
CA LEU A 115 7.66 16.68 -11.90
C LEU A 115 7.05 16.01 -10.66
N ARG A 116 5.77 16.29 -10.36
CA ARG A 116 5.07 15.73 -9.20
C ARG A 116 5.02 14.20 -9.25
N ILE A 117 4.73 13.61 -10.42
CA ILE A 117 4.73 12.15 -10.59
C ILE A 117 6.13 11.57 -10.34
N GLN A 118 7.18 12.14 -10.93
CA GLN A 118 8.54 11.64 -10.70
C GLN A 118 8.99 11.82 -9.25
N PHE A 119 8.56 12.91 -8.61
CA PHE A 119 8.82 13.18 -7.21
C PHE A 119 8.16 12.12 -6.30
N LEU A 120 6.87 11.81 -6.52
CA LEU A 120 6.17 10.75 -5.79
C LEU A 120 6.77 9.37 -6.09
N ARG A 121 7.19 9.10 -7.33
CA ARG A 121 7.90 7.85 -7.69
C ARG A 121 9.20 7.70 -6.91
N LEU A 122 9.92 8.80 -6.68
CA LEU A 122 11.14 8.78 -5.88
C LEU A 122 10.84 8.43 -4.42
N ILE A 123 9.82 9.06 -3.81
CA ILE A 123 9.37 8.76 -2.44
C ILE A 123 8.95 7.30 -2.32
N HIS A 124 8.09 6.82 -3.22
CA HIS A 124 7.68 5.41 -3.28
C HIS A 124 8.91 4.48 -3.32
N ASN A 125 9.86 4.74 -4.22
CA ASN A 125 11.06 3.91 -4.37
C ASN A 125 12.01 3.96 -3.17
N LEU A 126 12.02 5.06 -2.42
CA LEU A 126 12.76 5.19 -1.17
C LEU A 126 12.11 4.38 -0.04
N CYS A 127 10.77 4.35 0.02
CA CYS A 127 9.99 3.58 1.00
C CYS A 127 9.92 2.08 0.68
N ASP A 128 9.94 1.70 -0.59
CA ASP A 128 9.76 0.32 -1.06
C ASP A 128 10.99 -0.55 -0.73
N ARG A 129 11.11 -0.94 0.53
CA ARG A 129 12.23 -1.72 1.08
C ARG A 129 11.66 -2.90 1.86
N GLU A 130 11.57 -4.05 1.20
CA GLU A 130 10.90 -5.25 1.76
C GLU A 130 11.69 -5.93 2.93
N ASN A 131 12.96 -5.57 3.15
CA ASN A 131 13.88 -6.29 4.07
C ASN A 131 14.41 -5.47 5.26
N ASP A 132 14.03 -4.19 5.41
CA ASP A 132 14.47 -3.34 6.53
C ASP A 132 13.28 -2.59 7.13
N PHE A 133 12.91 -2.99 8.34
CA PHE A 133 11.57 -2.77 8.88
C PHE A 133 11.38 -1.45 9.64
N THR A 134 12.45 -0.69 9.92
CA THR A 134 12.34 0.47 10.85
C THR A 134 13.24 1.65 10.51
N ARG A 135 14.57 1.47 10.50
CA ARG A 135 15.52 2.60 10.52
C ARG A 135 15.38 3.62 9.37
N VAL A 136 15.06 3.12 8.18
CA VAL A 136 14.87 3.98 7.01
C VAL A 136 13.53 4.71 7.04
N LYS A 137 12.49 4.03 7.53
CA LYS A 137 11.14 4.59 7.58
C LYS A 137 11.00 5.62 8.68
N ASP A 138 11.71 5.44 9.79
CA ASP A 138 11.78 6.44 10.87
C ASP A 138 12.30 7.80 10.37
N GLN A 139 13.16 7.82 9.34
CA GLN A 139 13.65 9.08 8.74
C GLN A 139 12.59 9.82 7.93
N MET A 140 11.50 9.15 7.53
CA MET A 140 10.38 9.78 6.82
C MET A 140 9.45 10.56 7.75
N LEU A 141 9.59 10.35 9.06
CA LEU A 141 8.87 11.05 10.11
C LEU A 141 9.72 12.21 10.65
N SER A 142 9.08 13.25 11.15
CA SER A 142 9.79 14.26 11.93
C SER A 142 10.20 13.72 13.30
N ALA A 143 11.12 14.41 13.98
CA ALA A 143 11.59 13.98 15.31
C ALA A 143 10.42 13.85 16.32
N GLN A 144 9.46 14.77 16.29
CA GLN A 144 8.30 14.76 17.17
C GLN A 144 7.30 13.64 16.83
N GLU A 145 7.11 13.37 15.54
CA GLU A 145 6.28 12.24 15.10
C GLU A 145 6.92 10.91 15.51
N LEU A 146 8.25 10.80 15.40
CA LEU A 146 8.98 9.61 15.84
C LEU A 146 8.88 9.40 17.35
N GLU A 147 8.99 10.45 18.16
CA GLU A 147 8.72 10.40 19.61
C GLU A 147 7.28 9.91 19.87
N SER A 148 6.31 10.45 19.13
CA SER A 148 4.91 10.03 19.22
C SER A 148 4.72 8.55 18.87
N VAL A 149 5.39 8.04 17.83
CA VAL A 149 5.40 6.62 17.47
C VAL A 149 6.01 5.78 18.60
N GLN A 150 7.14 6.21 19.16
CA GLN A 150 7.82 5.48 20.24
C GLN A 150 6.98 5.39 21.52
N GLU A 151 6.19 6.40 21.82
CA GLU A 151 5.28 6.44 22.97
C GLU A 151 3.93 5.74 22.75
N TYR A 152 3.76 4.94 21.68
CA TYR A 152 2.49 4.30 21.28
C TYR A 152 1.38 5.30 20.91
N ALA A 153 1.76 6.49 20.45
CA ALA A 153 0.85 7.57 20.10
C ALA A 153 -0.17 7.85 21.23
N LYS A 154 0.31 7.93 22.47
CA LYS A 154 -0.50 8.33 23.65
C LYS A 154 -1.01 9.77 23.54
N ALA A 155 -0.29 10.63 22.83
CA ALA A 155 -0.72 11.98 22.49
C ALA A 155 -1.46 11.98 21.14
N ASN A 156 -2.42 12.90 20.99
CA ASN A 156 -3.15 13.10 19.74
C ASN A 156 -2.14 13.57 18.67
N PRO A 157 -1.85 12.80 17.60
CA PRO A 157 -0.82 13.16 16.62
C PRO A 157 -1.23 14.39 15.78
N CYS A 158 -2.51 14.73 15.77
CA CYS A 158 -3.07 15.95 15.20
C CYS A 158 -2.86 17.13 16.15
N ASP A 159 -1.65 17.70 16.21
CA ASP A 159 -1.53 19.12 16.48
C ASP A 159 -1.69 19.87 15.15
N PRO A 160 -2.83 20.53 14.89
CA PRO A 160 -3.07 21.21 13.63
C PRO A 160 -2.07 22.33 13.34
N ASP A 161 -1.41 22.89 14.36
CA ASP A 161 -0.42 23.96 14.23
C ASP A 161 1.02 23.45 14.03
N ASN A 162 1.23 22.13 13.99
CA ASN A 162 2.56 21.58 13.79
C ASN A 162 2.99 21.70 12.31
N SER A 163 3.81 22.72 12.04
CA SER A 163 4.43 22.98 10.74
C SER A 163 5.57 22.00 10.42
N ASN A 164 6.11 21.29 11.42
CA ASN A 164 7.26 20.41 11.25
C ASN A 164 6.87 18.94 11.08
N ARG A 165 6.08 18.66 10.03
CA ARG A 165 5.64 17.30 9.69
C ARG A 165 6.70 16.53 8.90
N GLY A 166 6.77 15.22 9.12
CA GLY A 166 7.59 14.33 8.32
C GLY A 166 7.11 14.25 6.87
N LEU A 167 8.01 13.90 5.96
CA LEU A 167 7.71 13.79 4.53
C LEU A 167 6.52 12.85 4.27
N ILE A 168 6.44 11.71 4.97
CA ILE A 168 5.33 10.77 4.76
C ILE A 168 4.00 11.29 5.30
N THR A 169 4.02 12.04 6.40
CA THR A 169 2.82 12.68 6.96
C THR A 169 2.31 13.76 6.01
N LYS A 170 3.21 14.56 5.41
CA LYS A 170 2.84 15.54 4.37
C LYS A 170 2.13 14.85 3.18
N VAL A 171 2.73 13.76 2.67
CA VAL A 171 2.13 12.93 1.60
C VAL A 171 0.76 12.39 2.00
N LEU A 172 0.61 11.86 3.22
CA LEU A 172 -0.66 11.35 3.73
C LEU A 172 -1.75 12.43 3.74
N LEU A 173 -1.44 13.63 4.20
CA LEU A 173 -2.43 14.72 4.28
C LEU A 173 -2.87 15.18 2.91
N VAL A 174 -1.95 15.27 1.95
CA VAL A 174 -2.31 15.55 0.56
C VAL A 174 -3.18 14.42 0.01
N PHE A 175 -2.82 13.15 0.20
CA PHE A 175 -3.65 12.00 -0.20
C PHE A 175 -5.08 12.06 0.34
N MET A 176 -5.25 12.41 1.62
CA MET A 176 -6.58 12.46 2.24
C MET A 176 -7.45 13.60 1.69
N ASN A 177 -6.83 14.69 1.21
CA ASN A 177 -7.53 15.82 0.61
C ASN A 177 -7.61 15.76 -0.93
N GLU A 178 -6.87 14.85 -1.56
CA GLU A 178 -6.79 14.73 -3.01
C GLU A 178 -8.11 14.24 -3.61
N LYS A 179 -8.50 14.81 -4.76
CA LYS A 179 -9.75 14.45 -5.44
C LYS A 179 -9.74 12.99 -5.94
N PRO A 180 -10.90 12.30 -5.94
CA PRO A 180 -11.06 10.95 -6.46
C PRO A 180 -10.52 10.69 -7.87
N ASP A 181 -10.68 11.66 -8.76
CA ASP A 181 -10.35 11.59 -10.19
C ASP A 181 -8.94 12.08 -10.52
N SER A 182 -8.20 12.57 -9.52
CA SER A 182 -6.84 13.07 -9.69
C SER A 182 -5.85 11.97 -10.07
N THR A 183 -5.03 12.26 -11.09
CA THR A 183 -3.93 11.38 -11.51
C THR A 183 -2.86 11.19 -10.44
N TYR A 184 -2.78 12.05 -9.43
CA TYR A 184 -1.82 11.93 -8.32
C TYR A 184 -2.29 10.99 -7.22
N ARG A 185 -3.60 10.76 -7.08
CA ARG A 185 -4.18 10.01 -5.95
C ARG A 185 -3.57 8.61 -5.82
N PHE A 186 -3.38 7.92 -6.94
CA PHE A 186 -2.71 6.62 -6.97
C PHE A 186 -1.26 6.71 -6.47
N TRP A 187 -0.47 7.66 -6.98
CA TRP A 187 0.93 7.80 -6.60
C TRP A 187 1.13 8.17 -5.13
N LEU A 188 0.28 9.05 -4.61
CA LEU A 188 0.25 9.42 -3.20
C LEU A 188 -0.07 8.20 -2.32
N ALA A 189 -1.12 7.45 -2.68
CA ALA A 189 -1.47 6.21 -2.00
C ALA A 189 -0.33 5.19 -2.03
N SER A 190 0.32 4.97 -3.18
CA SER A 190 1.45 4.05 -3.31
C SER A 190 2.62 4.44 -2.42
N CYS A 191 2.88 5.73 -2.19
CA CYS A 191 3.91 6.17 -1.24
C CYS A 191 3.56 5.78 0.20
N VAL A 192 2.31 6.00 0.61
CA VAL A 192 1.80 5.62 1.94
C VAL A 192 1.80 4.10 2.10
N GLU A 193 1.41 3.36 1.08
CA GLU A 193 1.42 1.89 1.08
C GLU A 193 2.84 1.35 1.21
N ALA A 194 3.79 1.84 0.41
CA ALA A 194 5.19 1.45 0.49
C ALA A 194 5.80 1.77 1.86
N PHE A 195 5.41 2.88 2.49
CA PHE A 195 5.78 3.18 3.87
C PHE A 195 5.17 2.17 4.84
N LEU A 196 3.88 1.86 4.76
CA LEU A 196 3.23 0.91 5.68
C LEU A 196 3.76 -0.53 5.53
N ARG A 197 4.13 -0.94 4.32
CA ARG A 197 4.55 -2.31 4.00
C ARG A 197 5.80 -2.74 4.77
N GLY A 198 5.61 -3.50 5.86
CA GLY A 198 6.71 -3.89 6.75
C GLY A 198 7.16 -2.78 7.71
N SER A 199 6.29 -1.81 8.01
CA SER A 199 6.52 -0.87 9.12
C SER A 199 6.30 -1.51 10.48
N ASP A 200 6.86 -0.88 11.52
CA ASP A 200 6.55 -1.20 12.92
C ASP A 200 5.06 -0.98 13.23
N ALA A 201 4.51 -1.81 14.12
CA ALA A 201 3.11 -1.73 14.53
C ALA A 201 2.72 -0.34 15.08
N ARG A 202 3.65 0.35 15.74
CA ARG A 202 3.42 1.70 16.27
C ARG A 202 3.28 2.73 15.16
N ALA A 203 4.01 2.59 14.05
CA ALA A 203 3.88 3.47 12.90
C ALA A 203 2.52 3.28 12.21
N GLN A 204 2.03 2.04 12.09
CA GLN A 204 0.67 1.78 11.59
C GLN A 204 -0.40 2.42 12.49
N VAL A 205 -0.28 2.30 13.82
CA VAL A 205 -1.20 2.95 14.79
C VAL A 205 -1.14 4.47 14.66
N PHE A 206 0.05 5.04 14.52
CA PHE A 206 0.23 6.47 14.28
C PHE A 206 -0.50 6.94 13.01
N MET A 207 -0.28 6.25 11.88
CA MET A 207 -0.97 6.59 10.62
C MET A 207 -2.48 6.42 10.72
N ALA A 208 -2.96 5.39 11.43
CA ALA A 208 -4.39 5.21 11.70
C ALA A 208 -4.97 6.37 12.51
N LYS A 209 -4.30 6.80 13.59
CA LYS A 209 -4.70 7.94 14.43
C LYS A 209 -4.59 9.28 13.71
N MET A 210 -3.75 9.38 12.67
CA MET A 210 -3.67 10.56 11.80
C MET A 210 -4.88 10.72 10.88
N GLY A 211 -5.83 9.78 10.89
CA GLY A 211 -7.07 9.82 10.12
C GLY A 211 -7.10 8.87 8.92
N LEU A 212 -6.00 8.16 8.63
CA LEU A 212 -5.96 7.24 7.49
C LEU A 212 -7.02 6.14 7.59
N LEU A 213 -7.26 5.60 8.79
CA LEU A 213 -8.24 4.53 8.98
C LEU A 213 -9.66 4.99 8.63
N ASP A 214 -10.07 6.14 9.18
CA ASP A 214 -11.41 6.69 8.95
C ASP A 214 -11.60 7.06 7.47
N HIS A 215 -10.58 7.69 6.86
CA HIS A 215 -10.57 8.01 5.42
C HIS A 215 -10.75 6.79 4.52
N LEU A 216 -10.03 5.70 4.80
CA LEU A 216 -10.13 4.46 4.01
C LEU A 216 -11.49 3.78 4.20
N VAL A 217 -12.01 3.72 5.43
CA VAL A 217 -13.33 3.15 5.72
C VAL A 217 -14.41 3.92 4.97
N ASP A 218 -14.41 5.25 5.06
CA ASP A 218 -15.41 6.09 4.40
C ASP A 218 -15.27 6.02 2.87
N GLY A 219 -14.04 5.93 2.35
CA GLY A 219 -13.76 5.70 0.93
C GLY A 219 -14.34 4.37 0.44
N ILE A 220 -14.18 3.27 1.18
CA ILE A 220 -14.74 1.96 0.82
C ILE A 220 -16.27 1.96 0.89
N LEU A 221 -16.85 2.58 1.92
CA LEU A 221 -18.31 2.68 2.05
C LEU A 221 -18.94 3.54 0.95
N ASN A 222 -18.22 4.56 0.46
CA ASN A 222 -18.68 5.51 -0.56
C ASN A 222 -17.90 5.39 -1.88
N PHE A 223 -17.45 4.17 -2.23
CA PHE A 223 -16.51 3.96 -3.34
C PHE A 223 -17.00 4.41 -4.71
N GLN A 224 -18.32 4.48 -4.89
CA GLN A 224 -18.96 5.03 -6.09
C GLN A 224 -18.58 6.49 -6.35
N ILE A 225 -18.22 7.22 -5.29
CA ILE A 225 -17.81 8.63 -5.33
C ILE A 225 -16.28 8.74 -5.18
N SER A 226 -15.68 7.95 -4.29
CA SER A 226 -14.24 8.09 -3.96
C SER A 226 -13.29 7.58 -5.04
N GLY A 227 -13.79 6.79 -6.00
CA GLY A 227 -12.96 6.13 -7.01
C GLY A 227 -12.02 5.06 -6.43
N ASN A 228 -11.40 4.31 -7.36
CA ASN A 228 -10.33 3.31 -7.17
C ASN A 228 -10.38 2.50 -5.85
N LEU A 229 -11.35 1.57 -5.78
CA LEU A 229 -11.61 0.70 -4.64
C LEU A 229 -10.40 -0.18 -4.25
N GLN A 230 -9.63 -0.66 -5.24
CA GLN A 230 -8.43 -1.47 -5.02
C GLN A 230 -7.41 -0.74 -4.15
N THR A 231 -7.07 0.50 -4.49
CA THR A 231 -6.12 1.32 -3.73
C THR A 231 -6.51 1.46 -2.25
N ASN A 232 -7.80 1.66 -1.96
CA ASN A 232 -8.28 1.78 -0.58
C ASN A 232 -8.14 0.45 0.18
N PHE A 233 -8.43 -0.69 -0.47
CA PHE A 233 -8.26 -2.00 0.15
C PHE A 233 -6.80 -2.39 0.35
N ASP A 234 -5.92 -2.07 -0.59
CA ASP A 234 -4.48 -2.34 -0.48
C ASP A 234 -3.88 -1.57 0.72
N LEU A 235 -4.17 -0.26 0.81
CA LEU A 235 -3.75 0.57 1.95
C LEU A 235 -4.33 0.07 3.28
N LEU A 236 -5.62 -0.25 3.33
CA LEU A 236 -6.24 -0.77 4.54
C LEU A 236 -5.62 -2.12 4.93
N GLY A 237 -5.32 -2.96 3.94
CA GLY A 237 -4.64 -4.24 4.10
C GLY A 237 -3.30 -4.06 4.80
N GLU A 238 -2.42 -3.18 4.32
CA GLU A 238 -1.12 -2.91 4.93
C GLU A 238 -1.23 -2.17 6.28
N LEU A 239 -2.27 -1.35 6.49
CA LEU A 239 -2.52 -0.67 7.76
C LEU A 239 -2.89 -1.65 8.89
N VAL A 240 -3.74 -2.63 8.62
CA VAL A 240 -4.21 -3.60 9.63
C VAL A 240 -3.25 -4.77 9.83
N LYS A 241 -2.39 -5.05 8.84
CA LYS A 241 -1.57 -6.26 8.78
C LYS A 241 -0.73 -6.46 10.04
N TYR A 242 -0.88 -7.61 10.67
CA TYR A 242 -0.18 -8.02 11.89
C TYR A 242 -0.33 -7.07 13.08
N ASN A 243 -1.34 -6.20 13.09
CA ASN A 243 -1.53 -5.20 14.12
C ASN A 243 -2.88 -5.32 14.87
N PRO A 244 -2.91 -5.89 16.08
CA PRO A 244 -4.16 -6.09 16.82
C PRO A 244 -4.80 -4.77 17.28
N GLU A 245 -4.01 -3.71 17.49
CA GLU A 245 -4.54 -2.41 17.91
C GLU A 245 -5.34 -1.74 16.78
N VAL A 246 -4.82 -1.77 15.55
CA VAL A 246 -5.56 -1.26 14.38
C VAL A 246 -6.84 -2.08 14.12
N PHE A 247 -6.83 -3.39 14.36
CA PHE A 247 -8.05 -4.22 14.31
C PHE A 247 -9.12 -3.76 15.32
N LEU A 248 -8.70 -3.38 16.52
CA LEU A 248 -9.58 -2.83 17.55
C LEU A 248 -10.12 -1.46 17.12
N MET A 249 -9.24 -0.58 16.64
CA MET A 249 -9.63 0.74 16.10
C MET A 249 -10.64 0.59 14.95
N PHE A 250 -10.39 -0.32 13.99
CA PHE A 250 -11.34 -0.60 12.91
C PHE A 250 -12.70 -1.04 13.45
N SER A 251 -12.72 -1.90 14.48
CA SER A 251 -13.96 -2.37 15.09
C SER A 251 -14.73 -1.26 15.83
N GLN A 252 -14.04 -0.20 16.25
CA GLN A 252 -14.61 1.01 16.86
C GLN A 252 -15.09 2.02 15.82
N THR A 253 -14.33 2.24 14.74
CA THR A 253 -14.70 3.11 13.61
C THR A 253 -15.94 2.60 12.87
N VAL A 254 -16.07 1.27 12.74
CA VAL A 254 -17.14 0.64 11.95
C VAL A 254 -18.20 0.05 12.88
N ASP A 255 -19.30 0.79 13.11
CA ASP A 255 -20.47 0.28 13.83
C ASP A 255 -21.13 -0.92 13.12
N ASP A 256 -22.13 -1.55 13.74
CA ASP A 256 -22.74 -2.78 13.19
C ASP A 256 -23.50 -2.57 11.87
N ALA A 257 -23.99 -1.35 11.59
CA ALA A 257 -24.66 -1.03 10.33
C ALA A 257 -23.61 -0.80 9.23
N LYS A 258 -22.62 0.06 9.48
CA LYS A 258 -21.48 0.28 8.60
C LYS A 258 -20.75 -1.03 8.30
N TYR A 259 -20.61 -1.90 9.30
CA TYR A 259 -19.91 -3.19 9.16
C TYR A 259 -20.57 -4.11 8.15
N LYS A 260 -21.90 -4.20 8.17
CA LYS A 260 -22.64 -5.02 7.20
C LYS A 260 -22.44 -4.51 5.78
N VAL A 261 -22.52 -3.20 5.58
CA VAL A 261 -22.29 -2.57 4.27
C VAL A 261 -20.86 -2.77 3.82
N PHE A 262 -19.89 -2.51 4.71
CA PHE A 262 -18.47 -2.70 4.45
C PHE A 262 -18.17 -4.14 3.99
N MET A 263 -18.64 -5.14 4.73
CA MET A 263 -18.39 -6.54 4.37
C MET A 263 -19.13 -6.95 3.09
N GLN A 264 -20.28 -6.32 2.79
CA GLN A 264 -20.95 -6.51 1.50
C GLN A 264 -20.10 -5.99 0.34
N VAL A 265 -19.49 -4.80 0.49
CA VAL A 265 -18.56 -4.24 -0.51
C VAL A 265 -17.37 -5.17 -0.71
N VAL A 266 -16.78 -5.70 0.38
CA VAL A 266 -15.66 -6.67 0.32
C VAL A 266 -16.02 -7.89 -0.53
N VAL A 267 -17.14 -8.57 -0.25
CA VAL A 267 -17.49 -9.81 -0.95
C VAL A 267 -18.06 -9.60 -2.35
N SER A 268 -18.58 -8.41 -2.65
CA SER A 268 -19.07 -8.06 -4.00
C SER A 268 -17.95 -7.66 -4.96
N ASN A 269 -16.80 -7.24 -4.45
CA ASN A 269 -15.68 -6.72 -5.26
C ASN A 269 -14.39 -7.48 -4.92
N LEU A 270 -14.40 -8.80 -5.04
CA LEU A 270 -13.29 -9.65 -4.61
C LEU A 270 -11.98 -9.41 -5.38
N VAL A 271 -12.05 -9.00 -6.65
CA VAL A 271 -10.83 -8.65 -7.42
C VAL A 271 -10.10 -7.51 -6.73
N ASP A 272 -10.81 -6.48 -6.26
CA ASP A 272 -10.22 -5.33 -5.57
C ASP A 272 -9.90 -5.64 -4.09
N SER A 273 -10.73 -6.45 -3.41
CA SER A 273 -10.64 -6.65 -1.96
C SER A 273 -9.78 -7.83 -1.51
N ASN A 274 -9.29 -8.65 -2.44
CA ASN A 274 -8.57 -9.89 -2.10
C ASN A 274 -7.31 -9.64 -1.25
N VAL A 275 -6.56 -8.57 -1.52
CA VAL A 275 -5.33 -8.26 -0.77
C VAL A 275 -5.65 -7.89 0.68
N PHE A 276 -6.73 -7.14 0.91
CA PHE A 276 -7.26 -6.88 2.25
C PHE A 276 -7.68 -8.18 2.95
N ILE A 277 -8.44 -9.06 2.28
CA ILE A 277 -8.83 -10.37 2.85
C ILE A 277 -7.60 -11.17 3.25
N ARG A 278 -6.58 -11.23 2.38
CA ARG A 278 -5.31 -11.92 2.67
C ARG A 278 -4.61 -11.33 3.88
N ALA A 279 -4.51 -10.00 3.98
CA ALA A 279 -3.93 -9.33 5.13
C ALA A 279 -4.68 -9.68 6.43
N VAL A 280 -6.01 -9.72 6.40
CA VAL A 280 -6.82 -10.12 7.56
C VAL A 280 -6.57 -11.58 7.96
N VAL A 281 -6.58 -12.51 7.00
CA VAL A 281 -6.33 -13.93 7.25
C VAL A 281 -4.95 -14.15 7.87
N LEU A 282 -3.92 -13.59 7.26
CA LEU A 282 -2.54 -13.67 7.77
C LEU A 282 -2.42 -13.12 9.19
N SER A 283 -3.05 -11.96 9.45
CA SER A 283 -3.03 -11.31 10.75
C SER A 283 -3.69 -12.14 11.83
N LEU A 284 -4.89 -12.67 11.56
CA LEU A 284 -5.61 -13.49 12.55
C LEU A 284 -4.90 -14.81 12.83
N GLU A 285 -4.24 -15.41 11.84
CA GLU A 285 -3.45 -16.62 12.05
C GLU A 285 -2.17 -16.33 12.83
N PHE A 286 -1.52 -15.21 12.56
CA PHE A 286 -0.42 -14.72 13.37
C PHE A 286 -0.85 -14.45 14.82
N PHE A 287 -2.00 -13.79 15.02
CA PHE A 287 -2.56 -13.58 16.35
C PHE A 287 -2.93 -14.91 17.02
N SER A 288 -3.51 -15.88 16.32
CA SER A 288 -3.85 -17.17 16.94
C SER A 288 -2.62 -17.92 17.43
N PHE A 289 -1.52 -17.86 16.67
CA PHE A 289 -0.24 -18.47 17.01
C PHE A 289 0.46 -17.72 18.15
N ARG A 290 0.54 -16.38 18.05
CA ARG A 290 1.20 -15.53 19.06
C ARG A 290 0.36 -15.32 20.31
N CYS A 291 -0.96 -15.41 20.27
CA CYS A 291 -1.83 -15.36 21.45
C CYS A 291 -1.54 -16.51 22.41
N ARG A 292 -1.05 -17.67 21.93
CA ARG A 292 -0.58 -18.73 22.84
C ARG A 292 0.66 -18.31 23.63
N GLU A 293 1.54 -17.52 23.02
CA GLU A 293 2.73 -16.95 23.67
C GLU A 293 2.41 -15.69 24.50
N LEU A 294 1.51 -14.83 24.00
CA LEU A 294 1.12 -13.56 24.61
C LEU A 294 0.12 -13.73 25.77
N ALA A 295 -0.71 -14.79 25.75
CA ALA A 295 -1.53 -15.16 26.91
C ALA A 295 -0.68 -15.53 28.12
N ALA A 296 0.53 -16.08 27.89
CA ALA A 296 1.53 -16.29 28.95
C ALA A 296 2.14 -14.96 29.46
N LEU A 297 2.05 -13.88 28.68
CA LEU A 297 2.53 -12.53 29.00
C LEU A 297 1.40 -11.57 29.44
N GLY A 298 0.17 -12.07 29.64
CA GLY A 298 -0.96 -11.29 30.17
C GLY A 298 -1.70 -10.40 29.16
N SER A 299 -1.31 -10.41 27.88
CA SER A 299 -2.05 -9.69 26.83
C SER A 299 -3.11 -10.60 26.22
N ARG A 300 -4.37 -10.17 26.28
CA ARG A 300 -5.52 -10.89 25.71
C ARG A 300 -6.12 -10.05 24.60
N TYR A 301 -5.63 -10.22 23.37
CA TYR A 301 -6.46 -9.84 22.23
C TYR A 301 -7.65 -10.81 22.19
N ASP A 302 -8.85 -10.28 22.39
CA ASP A 302 -10.07 -11.09 22.36
C ASP A 302 -10.52 -11.33 20.92
N MET A 303 -10.03 -12.44 20.36
CA MET A 303 -10.42 -12.90 19.02
C MET A 303 -11.94 -13.07 18.90
N GLU A 304 -12.65 -13.42 19.98
CA GLU A 304 -14.09 -13.68 19.95
C GLU A 304 -14.94 -12.39 19.92
N SER A 305 -14.40 -11.22 20.24
CA SER A 305 -15.09 -9.94 20.01
C SER A 305 -14.74 -9.28 18.68
N CYS A 306 -13.62 -9.67 18.05
CA CYS A 306 -13.19 -9.13 16.76
C CYS A 306 -14.20 -9.42 15.63
N LYS A 307 -14.74 -8.36 15.01
CA LYS A 307 -15.72 -8.46 13.92
C LYS A 307 -15.13 -9.22 12.71
N LEU A 308 -13.90 -8.90 12.31
CA LEU A 308 -13.21 -9.55 11.19
C LEU A 308 -12.96 -11.05 11.44
N HIS A 309 -12.63 -11.44 12.67
CA HIS A 309 -12.49 -12.85 13.04
C HIS A 309 -13.82 -13.61 12.91
N LYS A 310 -14.91 -13.04 13.44
CA LYS A 310 -16.26 -13.61 13.30
C LYS A 310 -16.63 -13.78 11.83
N PHE A 311 -16.37 -12.79 10.99
CA PHE A 311 -16.67 -12.89 9.57
C PHE A 311 -15.92 -14.04 8.90
N LEU A 312 -14.60 -14.15 9.07
CA LEU A 312 -13.83 -15.22 8.45
C LEU A 312 -14.27 -16.59 8.96
N LYS A 313 -14.47 -16.76 10.27
CA LYS A 313 -14.97 -18.02 10.88
C LYS A 313 -16.23 -18.55 10.22
N HIS A 314 -17.14 -17.68 9.79
CA HIS A 314 -18.41 -18.06 9.14
C HIS A 314 -18.36 -18.06 7.60
N ASN A 315 -17.42 -17.34 6.98
CA ASN A 315 -17.44 -17.11 5.52
C ASN A 315 -16.27 -17.75 4.76
N THR A 316 -15.31 -18.42 5.41
CA THR A 316 -14.15 -19.04 4.73
C THR A 316 -14.55 -19.91 3.54
N LEU A 317 -15.55 -20.79 3.70
CA LEU A 317 -15.97 -21.69 2.61
C LEU A 317 -16.56 -20.92 1.43
N ARG A 318 -17.33 -19.87 1.70
CA ARG A 318 -17.89 -18.99 0.66
C ARG A 318 -16.76 -18.26 -0.07
N LEU A 319 -15.87 -17.60 0.67
CA LEU A 319 -14.74 -16.86 0.12
C LEU A 319 -13.85 -17.75 -0.75
N LEU A 320 -13.57 -18.98 -0.31
CA LEU A 320 -12.81 -19.93 -1.11
C LEU A 320 -13.50 -20.20 -2.45
N LYS A 321 -14.78 -20.57 -2.46
CA LYS A 321 -15.51 -20.79 -3.72
C LYS A 321 -15.47 -19.57 -4.62
N ASP A 322 -15.77 -18.40 -4.08
CA ASP A 322 -15.85 -17.16 -4.85
C ASP A 322 -14.47 -16.82 -5.44
N LEU A 323 -13.38 -16.83 -4.64
CA LEU A 323 -12.00 -16.61 -5.11
C LEU A 323 -11.50 -17.67 -6.08
N MET A 324 -11.93 -18.92 -5.95
CA MET A 324 -11.60 -20.02 -6.87
C MET A 324 -12.31 -19.86 -8.23
N THR A 325 -13.26 -18.94 -8.36
CA THR A 325 -14.06 -18.73 -9.58
C THR A 325 -14.07 -17.29 -10.09
N VAL A 326 -13.48 -16.35 -9.35
CA VAL A 326 -13.46 -14.92 -9.71
C VAL A 326 -12.55 -14.64 -10.92
N ILE A 327 -11.61 -15.55 -11.19
CA ILE A 327 -10.74 -15.55 -12.37
C ILE A 327 -10.68 -16.96 -12.96
N THR A 328 -10.31 -17.06 -14.22
CA THR A 328 -10.05 -18.29 -14.96
C THR A 328 -8.65 -18.26 -15.58
N VAL A 329 -8.23 -19.34 -16.25
CA VAL A 329 -6.91 -19.35 -16.92
C VAL A 329 -6.89 -18.43 -18.15
N GLU A 330 -8.06 -18.11 -18.70
CA GLU A 330 -8.21 -17.26 -19.88
C GLU A 330 -8.08 -15.75 -19.56
N ASP A 331 -8.45 -15.33 -18.35
CA ASP A 331 -8.44 -13.91 -17.95
C ASP A 331 -7.39 -13.56 -16.86
N ILE A 332 -6.68 -14.55 -16.32
CA ILE A 332 -5.60 -14.34 -15.36
C ILE A 332 -4.45 -13.54 -15.97
N ASN A 333 -3.99 -12.52 -15.24
CA ASN A 333 -2.89 -11.64 -15.62
C ASN A 333 -2.13 -11.14 -14.37
N GLN A 334 -1.19 -10.21 -14.55
CA GLN A 334 -0.36 -9.70 -13.45
C GLN A 334 -1.13 -8.89 -12.41
N GLU A 335 -2.28 -8.31 -12.78
CA GLU A 335 -3.09 -7.45 -11.91
C GLU A 335 -4.04 -8.27 -11.02
N ASN A 336 -4.50 -9.44 -11.48
CA ASN A 336 -5.52 -10.23 -10.77
C ASN A 336 -5.02 -11.59 -10.21
N ILE A 337 -3.77 -12.01 -10.50
CA ILE A 337 -3.18 -13.25 -9.92
C ILE A 337 -3.18 -13.26 -8.39
N CYS A 338 -3.25 -12.09 -7.76
CA CYS A 338 -3.43 -11.94 -6.31
C CYS A 338 -4.68 -12.64 -5.78
N CYS A 339 -5.77 -12.75 -6.56
CA CYS A 339 -6.97 -13.50 -6.17
C CYS A 339 -6.65 -14.98 -5.91
N LEU A 340 -5.89 -15.60 -6.81
CA LEU A 340 -5.43 -16.99 -6.66
C LEU A 340 -4.48 -17.14 -5.47
N ASN A 341 -3.55 -16.19 -5.28
CA ASN A 341 -2.67 -16.18 -4.12
C ASN A 341 -3.44 -16.04 -2.79
N THR A 342 -4.54 -15.29 -2.79
CA THR A 342 -5.42 -15.14 -1.63
C THR A 342 -6.19 -16.43 -1.33
N ALA A 343 -6.74 -17.11 -2.36
CA ALA A 343 -7.34 -18.44 -2.21
C ALA A 343 -6.34 -19.46 -1.66
N LEU A 344 -5.11 -19.46 -2.18
CA LEU A 344 -4.03 -20.33 -1.71
C LEU A 344 -3.60 -20.01 -0.27
N SER A 345 -3.59 -18.74 0.13
CA SER A 345 -3.32 -18.34 1.54
C SER A 345 -4.35 -18.97 2.48
N LEU A 346 -5.63 -18.90 2.13
CA LEU A 346 -6.71 -19.55 2.88
C LEU A 346 -6.50 -21.07 2.95
N PHE A 347 -6.18 -21.71 1.82
CA PHE A 347 -5.92 -23.15 1.80
C PHE A 347 -4.68 -23.57 2.60
N ILE A 348 -3.63 -22.74 2.64
CA ILE A 348 -2.44 -22.99 3.48
C ILE A 348 -2.89 -23.15 4.93
N PHE A 349 -3.68 -22.21 5.46
CA PHE A 349 -4.13 -22.30 6.85
C PHE A 349 -5.15 -23.41 7.07
N VAL A 350 -6.10 -23.62 6.15
CA VAL A 350 -7.02 -24.77 6.21
C VAL A 350 -6.24 -26.10 6.29
N ARG A 351 -5.15 -26.23 5.52
CA ARG A 351 -4.25 -27.40 5.54
C ARG A 351 -3.46 -27.49 6.84
N LEU A 352 -2.87 -26.39 7.32
CA LEU A 352 -2.14 -26.36 8.59
C LEU A 352 -3.03 -26.72 9.79
N HIS A 353 -4.33 -26.42 9.73
CA HIS A 353 -5.32 -26.84 10.72
C HIS A 353 -5.87 -28.25 10.50
N GLY A 354 -5.35 -29.01 9.53
CA GLY A 354 -5.76 -30.39 9.26
C GLY A 354 -7.15 -30.56 8.63
N ARG A 355 -7.75 -29.48 8.09
CA ARG A 355 -9.13 -29.48 7.56
C ARG A 355 -9.22 -29.45 6.04
N LEU A 356 -8.12 -29.72 5.33
CA LEU A 356 -8.07 -29.64 3.87
C LEU A 356 -9.15 -30.51 3.20
N ASN A 357 -9.27 -31.77 3.65
CA ASN A 357 -10.25 -32.71 3.11
C ASN A 357 -11.70 -32.23 3.34
N ASP A 358 -11.98 -31.65 4.50
CA ASP A 358 -13.32 -31.19 4.88
C ASP A 358 -13.77 -30.07 3.94
N TYR A 359 -12.89 -29.10 3.67
CA TYR A 359 -13.19 -27.98 2.79
C TYR A 359 -13.35 -28.42 1.33
N ILE A 360 -12.46 -29.28 0.82
CA ILE A 360 -12.58 -29.80 -0.56
C ILE A 360 -13.90 -30.56 -0.72
N THR A 361 -14.26 -31.38 0.28
CA THR A 361 -15.51 -32.14 0.28
C THR A 361 -16.72 -31.22 0.33
N ALA A 362 -16.69 -30.21 1.19
CA ALA A 362 -17.77 -29.22 1.29
C ALA A 362 -17.97 -28.44 -0.01
N ILE A 363 -16.89 -28.07 -0.71
CA ILE A 363 -16.96 -27.40 -2.02
C ILE A 363 -17.61 -28.32 -3.06
N ARG A 364 -17.19 -29.58 -3.15
CA ARG A 364 -17.77 -30.56 -4.08
C ARG A 364 -19.25 -30.83 -3.80
N ASN A 365 -19.60 -31.02 -2.52
CA ASN A 365 -20.99 -31.22 -2.12
C ASN A 365 -21.84 -30.00 -2.49
N TRP A 366 -21.28 -28.79 -2.35
CA TRP A 366 -21.95 -27.58 -2.82
C TRP A 366 -22.18 -27.59 -4.34
N GLU A 367 -21.18 -27.97 -5.14
CA GLU A 367 -21.34 -28.10 -6.60
C GLU A 367 -22.44 -29.11 -6.97
N ILE A 368 -22.47 -30.28 -6.33
CA ILE A 368 -23.48 -31.32 -6.58
C ILE A 368 -24.88 -30.81 -6.22
N THR A 369 -25.04 -30.25 -5.02
CA THR A 369 -26.35 -29.75 -4.54
C THR A 369 -26.90 -28.58 -5.36
N HIS A 370 -26.04 -27.84 -6.05
CA HIS A 370 -26.44 -26.71 -6.90
C HIS A 370 -26.41 -27.03 -8.40
N ASN A 371 -26.20 -28.30 -8.78
CA ASN A 371 -26.09 -28.76 -10.16
C ASN A 371 -25.02 -27.99 -10.98
N LYS A 372 -23.86 -27.76 -10.36
CA LYS A 372 -22.70 -27.02 -10.89
C LYS A 372 -21.40 -27.83 -10.80
N VAL A 373 -21.47 -29.14 -11.06
CA VAL A 373 -20.33 -30.05 -10.95
C VAL A 373 -19.16 -29.54 -11.80
N GLY A 374 -17.99 -29.38 -11.19
CA GLY A 374 -16.77 -28.91 -11.84
C GLY A 374 -16.65 -27.39 -12.04
N PHE A 375 -17.69 -26.61 -11.72
CA PHE A 375 -17.67 -25.15 -11.88
C PHE A 375 -16.55 -24.48 -11.07
N VAL A 376 -16.43 -24.86 -9.80
CA VAL A 376 -15.40 -24.37 -8.87
C VAL A 376 -14.14 -25.22 -8.99
N THR A 377 -14.31 -26.54 -8.93
CA THR A 377 -13.20 -27.47 -8.73
C THR A 377 -12.36 -27.66 -10.01
N SER A 378 -12.97 -27.71 -11.19
CA SER A 378 -12.21 -27.81 -12.44
C SER A 378 -11.50 -26.49 -12.79
N ASN A 379 -12.16 -25.34 -12.56
CA ASN A 379 -11.52 -24.03 -12.75
C ASN A 379 -10.29 -23.89 -11.85
N PHE A 380 -10.45 -24.19 -10.56
CA PHE A 380 -9.34 -24.10 -9.62
C PHE A 380 -8.20 -25.07 -9.95
N LEU A 381 -8.51 -26.29 -10.42
CA LEU A 381 -7.49 -27.23 -10.89
C LEU A 381 -6.65 -26.63 -12.03
N ALA A 382 -7.28 -25.95 -12.99
CA ALA A 382 -6.57 -25.28 -14.09
C ALA A 382 -5.70 -24.14 -13.57
N LEU A 383 -6.23 -23.32 -12.66
CA LEU A 383 -5.50 -22.23 -11.99
C LEU A 383 -4.29 -22.73 -11.19
N LEU A 384 -4.39 -23.85 -10.48
CA LEU A 384 -3.28 -24.43 -9.71
C LEU A 384 -2.12 -24.87 -10.62
N LYS A 385 -2.42 -25.43 -11.79
CA LYS A 385 -1.41 -25.79 -12.79
C LYS A 385 -0.74 -24.55 -13.35
N PHE A 386 -1.54 -23.55 -13.71
CA PHE A 386 -1.02 -22.24 -14.15
C PHE A 386 -0.10 -21.61 -13.08
N TRP A 387 -0.50 -21.64 -11.81
CA TRP A 387 0.29 -21.07 -10.70
C TRP A 387 1.68 -21.69 -10.59
N LEU A 388 1.78 -23.03 -10.73
CA LEU A 388 3.07 -23.71 -10.71
C LEU A 388 3.97 -23.25 -11.85
N GLU A 389 3.43 -23.16 -13.07
CA GLU A 389 4.18 -22.70 -14.25
C GLU A 389 4.60 -21.24 -14.12
N TYR A 390 3.69 -20.38 -13.64
CA TYR A 390 3.94 -18.96 -13.42
C TYR A 390 5.13 -18.75 -12.49
N TYR A 391 5.10 -19.34 -11.29
CA TYR A 391 6.15 -19.10 -10.29
C TYR A 391 7.45 -19.91 -10.50
N LEU A 392 7.46 -20.94 -11.37
CA LEU A 392 8.61 -21.84 -11.54
C LEU A 392 9.94 -21.13 -11.82
N TYR A 393 9.93 -20.06 -12.60
CA TYR A 393 11.13 -19.32 -13.01
C TYR A 393 11.14 -17.86 -12.53
N ARG A 394 10.17 -17.47 -11.69
CA ARG A 394 9.96 -16.09 -11.26
C ARG A 394 10.44 -15.86 -9.83
N GLY A 395 11.75 -16.01 -9.60
CA GLY A 395 12.34 -15.92 -8.26
C GLY A 395 12.04 -14.63 -7.48
N LYS A 396 11.90 -13.49 -8.18
CA LYS A 396 11.48 -12.21 -7.56
C LYS A 396 10.04 -12.26 -7.08
N ASP A 397 9.13 -12.78 -7.90
CA ASP A 397 7.71 -12.87 -7.56
C ASP A 397 7.50 -13.89 -6.43
N CYS A 398 8.28 -14.98 -6.40
CA CYS A 398 8.32 -15.91 -5.27
C CYS A 398 8.74 -15.21 -3.98
N LEU A 399 9.84 -14.44 -4.02
CA LEU A 399 10.36 -13.73 -2.86
C LEU A 399 9.36 -12.67 -2.37
N SER A 400 8.74 -11.90 -3.26
CA SER A 400 7.72 -10.91 -2.90
C SER A 400 6.51 -11.59 -2.26
N LEU A 401 6.10 -12.77 -2.74
CA LEU A 401 5.04 -13.56 -2.11
C LEU A 401 5.44 -14.05 -0.70
N GLU A 402 6.69 -14.48 -0.50
CA GLU A 402 7.20 -14.86 0.83
C GLU A 402 7.21 -13.67 1.79
N LEU A 403 7.76 -12.53 1.38
CA LEU A 403 7.90 -11.35 2.22
C LEU A 403 6.54 -10.74 2.57
N SER A 404 5.64 -10.64 1.59
CA SER A 404 4.29 -10.10 1.82
C SER A 404 3.42 -11.00 2.69
N SER A 405 3.65 -12.31 2.71
CA SER A 405 2.86 -13.26 3.51
C SER A 405 3.54 -13.73 4.79
N ASN A 406 4.85 -13.54 4.94
CA ASN A 406 5.66 -14.22 5.94
C ASN A 406 5.52 -15.76 5.92
N ILE A 407 5.22 -16.33 4.74
CA ILE A 407 5.10 -17.77 4.51
C ILE A 407 6.13 -18.18 3.47
N ARG A 408 7.04 -19.09 3.85
CA ARG A 408 8.03 -19.67 2.92
C ARG A 408 7.36 -20.26 1.69
N PHE A 409 7.91 -20.00 0.51
CA PHE A 409 7.43 -20.42 -0.80
C PHE A 409 7.31 -21.94 -0.91
N SER A 410 8.17 -22.67 -0.18
CA SER A 410 8.04 -24.13 -0.05
C SER A 410 6.68 -24.56 0.50
N VAL A 411 6.10 -23.82 1.44
CA VAL A 411 4.78 -24.11 2.03
C VAL A 411 3.66 -23.87 1.02
N TRP A 412 3.77 -22.81 0.21
CA TRP A 412 2.86 -22.56 -0.91
C TRP A 412 2.88 -23.73 -1.90
N ARG A 413 4.08 -24.12 -2.35
CA ARG A 413 4.28 -25.23 -3.29
C ARG A 413 3.75 -26.57 -2.75
N THR A 414 4.03 -26.88 -1.47
CA THR A 414 3.49 -28.07 -0.82
C THR A 414 1.97 -28.06 -0.82
N THR A 415 1.34 -26.92 -0.47
CA THR A 415 -0.12 -26.79 -0.47
C THR A 415 -0.72 -26.99 -1.86
N VAL A 416 -0.11 -26.39 -2.89
CA VAL A 416 -0.55 -26.55 -4.29
C VAL A 416 -0.45 -28.00 -4.74
N ASN A 417 0.67 -28.68 -4.45
CA ASN A 417 0.84 -30.09 -4.81
C ASN A 417 -0.20 -30.99 -4.11
N GLU A 418 -0.44 -30.81 -2.81
CA GLU A 418 -1.46 -31.56 -2.07
C GLU A 418 -2.87 -31.33 -2.66
N LEU A 419 -3.21 -30.09 -3.03
CA LEU A 419 -4.48 -29.76 -3.69
C LEU A 419 -4.63 -30.45 -5.05
N LEU A 420 -3.56 -30.54 -5.84
CA LEU A 420 -3.54 -31.26 -7.12
C LEU A 420 -3.73 -32.78 -6.92
N GLU A 421 -3.07 -33.37 -5.92
CA GLU A 421 -3.21 -34.79 -5.59
C GLU A 421 -4.63 -35.16 -5.12
N GLN A 422 -5.28 -34.29 -4.34
CA GLN A 422 -6.68 -34.46 -3.91
C GLN A 422 -7.68 -34.41 -5.06
N HIS A 423 -7.31 -33.75 -6.16
CA HIS A 423 -8.03 -33.85 -7.42
C HIS A 423 -7.76 -35.21 -8.08
N VAL A 424 -6.51 -35.54 -8.39
CA VAL A 424 -6.15 -36.78 -9.11
C VAL A 424 -6.68 -38.05 -8.43
N SER A 425 -6.52 -38.16 -7.10
CA SER A 425 -6.93 -39.33 -6.31
C SER A 425 -8.44 -39.61 -6.25
N LYS A 426 -9.28 -38.64 -6.65
CA LYS A 426 -10.75 -38.75 -6.59
C LYS A 426 -11.43 -38.65 -7.96
N PHE A 427 -10.66 -38.54 -9.05
CA PHE A 427 -11.14 -38.62 -10.44
C PHE A 427 -10.75 -39.95 -11.13
N CYS A 428 -10.06 -40.84 -10.42
CA CYS A 428 -9.92 -42.25 -10.78
C CYS A 428 -10.93 -43.11 -10.02
N ILE A 429 -12.24 -42.91 -10.26
CA ILE A 429 -13.30 -43.90 -10.01
C ILE A 429 -14.25 -43.87 -11.20
#